data_AF-A0A6V8LD13-F1
#
_entry.id   AF-A0A6V8LD13-F1
#
_cell.length_a   1.000
_cell.length_b   1.000
_cell.length_c   1.000
_cell.angle_alpha   90.00
_cell.angle_beta   90.00
_cell.angle_gamma   90.00
#
_symmetry.space_group_name_H-M   'P 1'
#
loop_
_entity.id
_entity.type
_entity.pdbx_description
1 polymer ?
#
loop_
_entity_poly.entity_id
_entity_poly.type
_entity_poly.pdbx_seq_one_letter_code
_entity_poly.pdbx_strand_id
1 'polypeptide(L)'
;MSIDVARAVADTVLYEGYVLYPYRASAQKNRSRWQFGVLMPPDFAAADPSETSGARAEVVAAVANAFTVRVALRFLQVQRRSVHAVRAGAIPVTEWDEAVEHELTYLLDRARPRHDVRIPGGVERETRYDNGAVVAEVVRERLPLSATLTLTAEDLPGTPRAVRLRARVDNHTDSGTPAGARTDALPAALVAAHLILAIEGGAFVSMVDPPQWAAEAVAGCGSSGLWPVLAGPPGRADVMLAAPIILYDHPEVAPESPADLYDATEIDEILLLRTRALTDAEKREARATDPRAAAVLDRADALDGPTLARLHGTLREAAPLAVTVDGRRVARGATVVLRPGTRRADAQDMFLVGRTALVEDVLFDVDDRPYLAVTLTDDPGADVMRGHGRFLYFAPDEVEPA
;
A
#
# COMPACT_ATOMS: atom_id res chain seq x y z
N MET A 1 -20.57 5.60 -3.22
CA MET A 1 -19.92 6.36 -2.13
C MET A 1 -18.99 5.47 -1.29
N SER A 2 -19.49 4.50 -0.50
CA SER A 2 -18.61 3.61 0.30
C SER A 2 -17.70 2.72 -0.56
N ILE A 3 -18.23 2.17 -1.65
CA ILE A 3 -17.43 1.33 -2.56
C ILE A 3 -16.37 2.11 -3.33
N ASP A 4 -16.60 3.41 -3.58
CA ASP A 4 -15.66 4.25 -4.32
C ASP A 4 -14.43 4.58 -3.45
N VAL A 5 -14.64 4.81 -2.14
CA VAL A 5 -13.55 4.94 -1.17
C VAL A 5 -12.74 3.65 -1.06
N ALA A 6 -13.43 2.50 -0.96
CA ALA A 6 -12.76 1.21 -0.94
C ALA A 6 -11.97 0.93 -2.23
N ARG A 7 -12.49 1.40 -3.38
CA ARG A 7 -11.79 1.32 -4.68
C ARG A 7 -10.54 2.17 -4.71
N ALA A 8 -10.56 3.39 -4.19
CA ALA A 8 -9.35 4.23 -4.15
C ALA A 8 -8.21 3.59 -3.34
N VAL A 9 -8.53 3.01 -2.17
CA VAL A 9 -7.54 2.22 -1.40
C VAL A 9 -7.10 0.99 -2.17
N ALA A 10 -8.04 0.28 -2.78
CA ALA A 10 -7.74 -0.91 -3.58
C ALA A 10 -6.88 -0.60 -4.83
N ASP A 11 -7.03 0.57 -5.45
CA ASP A 11 -6.18 1.05 -6.56
C ASP A 11 -4.75 1.27 -6.09
N THR A 12 -4.59 1.82 -4.89
CA THR A 12 -3.29 2.00 -4.24
C THR A 12 -2.63 0.63 -4.00
N VAL A 13 -3.37 -0.32 -3.43
CA VAL A 13 -2.90 -1.69 -3.19
C VAL A 13 -2.57 -2.44 -4.49
N LEU A 14 -3.34 -2.21 -5.56
CA LEU A 14 -3.17 -2.89 -6.85
C LEU A 14 -1.78 -2.61 -7.45
N TYR A 15 -1.27 -1.39 -7.24
CA TYR A 15 0.01 -0.96 -7.78
C TYR A 15 1.15 -0.90 -6.76
N GLU A 16 0.91 -1.28 -5.51
CA GLU A 16 1.95 -1.37 -4.49
C GLU A 16 3.08 -2.30 -4.96
N GLY A 17 4.31 -1.77 -5.04
CA GLY A 17 5.45 -2.54 -5.55
C GLY A 17 5.49 -2.76 -7.06
N TYR A 18 4.72 -1.99 -7.85
CA TYR A 18 4.70 -2.07 -9.31
C TYR A 18 5.95 -1.44 -9.97
N VAL A 19 6.22 -0.17 -9.67
CA VAL A 19 7.41 0.55 -10.12
C VAL A 19 7.88 1.46 -8.99
N LEU A 20 8.87 0.99 -8.24
CA LEU A 20 9.33 1.65 -7.02
C LEU A 20 10.40 2.69 -7.37
N TYR A 21 10.50 3.74 -6.55
CA TYR A 21 11.62 4.70 -6.64
C TYR A 21 12.96 3.95 -6.69
N PRO A 22 13.87 4.29 -7.62
CA PRO A 22 13.92 5.49 -8.46
C PRO A 22 13.21 5.39 -9.83
N TYR A 23 12.16 4.56 -9.94
CA TYR A 23 11.25 4.45 -11.08
C TYR A 23 11.89 4.02 -12.41
N ARG A 24 13.08 3.42 -12.33
CA ARG A 24 13.86 2.94 -13.47
C ARG A 24 13.88 1.43 -13.51
N ALA A 25 13.79 0.85 -14.70
CA ALA A 25 13.88 -0.60 -14.89
C ALA A 25 15.22 -1.19 -14.38
N SER A 26 16.33 -0.46 -14.51
CA SER A 26 17.65 -0.93 -14.08
C SER A 26 17.83 -0.98 -12.55
N ALA A 27 16.99 -0.27 -11.79
CA ALA A 27 17.13 -0.13 -10.35
C ALA A 27 16.91 -1.47 -9.64
N GLN A 28 17.73 -1.74 -8.61
CA GLN A 28 17.71 -3.03 -7.90
C GLN A 28 16.32 -3.40 -7.37
N LYS A 29 15.59 -2.43 -6.79
CA LYS A 29 14.22 -2.64 -6.27
C LYS A 29 13.24 -3.08 -7.36
N ASN A 30 13.46 -2.66 -8.61
CA ASN A 30 12.60 -2.96 -9.75
C ASN A 30 13.00 -4.25 -10.50
N ARG A 31 14.02 -4.97 -10.01
CA ARG A 31 14.38 -6.31 -10.50
C ARG A 31 13.54 -7.42 -9.86
N SER A 32 12.98 -7.17 -8.67
CA SER A 32 12.06 -8.09 -7.98
C SER A 32 10.77 -7.34 -7.66
N ARG A 33 9.81 -7.45 -8.58
CA ARG A 33 8.53 -6.74 -8.55
C ARG A 33 7.40 -7.68 -8.17
N TRP A 34 6.30 -7.08 -7.73
CA TRP A 34 5.06 -7.80 -7.36
C TRP A 34 5.30 -8.80 -6.23
N GLN A 35 5.47 -8.28 -5.02
CA GLN A 35 5.78 -9.09 -3.84
C GLN A 35 4.53 -9.48 -3.05
N PHE A 36 3.41 -8.78 -3.25
CA PHE A 36 2.18 -8.98 -2.49
C PHE A 36 1.05 -9.47 -3.40
N GLY A 37 0.25 -10.40 -2.88
CA GLY A 37 -0.99 -10.86 -3.54
C GLY A 37 -0.76 -11.57 -4.88
N VAL A 38 0.42 -12.16 -5.10
CA VAL A 38 0.68 -12.92 -6.33
C VAL A 38 0.18 -14.34 -6.17
N LEU A 39 -0.80 -14.71 -6.98
CA LEU A 39 -1.27 -16.09 -7.10
C LEU A 39 -0.52 -16.74 -8.27
N MET A 40 0.58 -17.40 -7.95
CA MET A 40 1.45 -18.05 -8.92
C MET A 40 0.75 -19.24 -9.61
N PRO A 41 1.20 -19.62 -10.82
CA PRO A 41 0.79 -20.87 -11.46
C PRO A 41 0.94 -22.08 -10.51
N PRO A 42 -0.01 -23.03 -10.47
CA PRO A 42 0.05 -24.17 -9.57
C PRO A 42 1.32 -25.03 -9.70
N ASP A 43 1.84 -25.17 -10.92
CA ASP A 43 3.08 -25.89 -11.22
C ASP A 43 4.31 -25.19 -10.62
N PHE A 44 4.35 -23.86 -10.64
CA PHE A 44 5.40 -23.08 -9.97
C PHE A 44 5.28 -23.15 -8.45
N ALA A 45 4.08 -22.92 -7.91
CA ALA A 45 3.83 -22.95 -6.46
C ALA A 45 4.05 -24.35 -5.84
N ALA A 46 3.93 -25.42 -6.64
CA ALA A 46 4.29 -26.78 -6.21
C ALA A 46 5.81 -26.99 -6.07
N ALA A 47 6.62 -26.23 -6.82
CA ALA A 47 8.07 -26.31 -6.81
C ALA A 47 8.72 -25.38 -5.77
N ASP A 48 8.09 -24.24 -5.47
CA ASP A 48 8.54 -23.27 -4.47
C ASP A 48 7.49 -23.10 -3.36
N PRO A 49 7.73 -23.65 -2.15
CA PRO A 49 6.77 -23.58 -1.04
C PRO A 49 6.59 -22.17 -0.44
N SER A 50 7.41 -21.19 -0.85
CA SER A 50 7.22 -19.80 -0.45
C SER A 50 6.14 -19.07 -1.28
N GLU A 51 5.73 -19.67 -2.40
CA GLU A 51 4.71 -19.13 -3.28
C GLU A 51 3.37 -19.84 -3.12
N THR A 52 2.27 -19.15 -3.46
CA THR A 52 0.92 -19.72 -3.38
C THR A 52 0.19 -19.55 -4.70
N SER A 53 -0.67 -20.50 -5.04
CA SER A 53 -1.54 -20.42 -6.21
C SER A 53 -2.97 -20.00 -5.88
N GLY A 54 -3.28 -19.72 -4.61
CA GLY A 54 -4.62 -19.34 -4.21
C GLY A 54 -4.66 -18.56 -2.91
N ALA A 55 -5.70 -17.75 -2.79
CA ALA A 55 -5.95 -16.88 -1.65
C ALA A 55 -7.39 -17.03 -1.15
N ARG A 56 -7.61 -16.74 0.13
CA ARG A 56 -8.91 -16.88 0.78
C ARG A 56 -9.14 -15.77 1.79
N ALA A 57 -10.34 -15.22 1.79
CA ALA A 57 -10.86 -14.37 2.84
C ALA A 57 -12.11 -15.00 3.46
N GLU A 58 -12.17 -15.02 4.79
CA GLU A 58 -13.37 -15.35 5.54
C GLU A 58 -13.79 -14.17 6.39
N VAL A 59 -15.07 -13.80 6.33
CA VAL A 59 -15.62 -12.65 7.05
C VAL A 59 -16.98 -12.98 7.64
N VAL A 60 -17.36 -12.27 8.69
CA VAL A 60 -18.68 -12.38 9.32
C VAL A 60 -19.52 -11.18 8.92
N ALA A 61 -20.81 -11.41 8.67
CA ALA A 61 -21.79 -10.34 8.45
C ALA A 61 -23.08 -10.60 9.24
N ALA A 62 -23.58 -9.58 9.93
CA ALA A 62 -24.94 -9.56 10.44
C ALA A 62 -25.90 -9.26 9.29
N VAL A 63 -26.98 -10.02 9.13
CA VAL A 63 -27.84 -9.96 7.95
C VAL A 63 -29.32 -9.97 8.29
N ALA A 64 -30.10 -9.23 7.49
CA ALA A 64 -31.55 -9.32 7.47
C ALA A 64 -32.01 -10.64 6.83
N ASN A 65 -33.33 -10.88 6.76
CA ASN A 65 -33.89 -12.08 6.12
C ASN A 65 -33.48 -12.21 4.65
N ALA A 66 -33.56 -11.10 3.91
CA ALA A 66 -33.05 -10.98 2.55
C ALA A 66 -31.80 -10.11 2.56
N PHE A 67 -30.73 -10.59 1.95
CA PHE A 67 -29.49 -9.85 1.76
C PHE A 67 -28.85 -10.27 0.43
N THR A 68 -28.04 -9.39 -0.13
CA THR A 68 -27.23 -9.67 -1.34
C THR A 68 -25.77 -9.38 -1.02
N VAL A 69 -24.86 -10.21 -1.54
CA VAL A 69 -23.42 -9.94 -1.46
C VAL A 69 -22.87 -9.92 -2.87
N ARG A 70 -22.19 -8.83 -3.20
CA ARG A 70 -21.46 -8.63 -4.44
C ARG A 70 -19.97 -8.65 -4.15
N VAL A 71 -19.22 -9.41 -4.93
CA VAL A 71 -17.77 -9.56 -4.78
C VAL A 71 -17.10 -9.15 -6.07
N ALA A 72 -16.23 -8.13 -6.00
CA ALA A 72 -15.35 -7.76 -7.09
C ALA A 72 -13.98 -8.40 -6.85
N LEU A 73 -13.53 -9.24 -7.79
CA LEU A 73 -12.17 -9.75 -7.88
C LEU A 73 -11.34 -8.80 -8.73
N ARG A 74 -10.23 -8.30 -8.17
CA ARG A 74 -9.31 -7.40 -8.85
C ARG A 74 -7.91 -7.97 -8.85
N PHE A 75 -7.19 -7.83 -9.97
CA PHE A 75 -5.81 -8.25 -10.13
C PHE A 75 -5.19 -7.63 -11.38
N LEU A 76 -3.87 -7.75 -11.51
CA LEU A 76 -3.10 -7.39 -12.68
C LEU A 76 -2.77 -8.64 -13.50
N GLN A 77 -2.99 -8.56 -14.81
CA GLN A 77 -2.41 -9.47 -15.80
C GLN A 77 -1.10 -8.87 -16.29
N VAL A 78 -0.02 -9.64 -16.15
CA VAL A 78 1.31 -9.23 -16.58
C VAL A 78 1.38 -9.16 -18.10
N GLN A 79 1.97 -8.08 -18.61
CA GLN A 79 2.18 -7.84 -20.03
C GLN A 79 3.67 -7.63 -20.30
N ARG A 80 4.31 -8.61 -20.94
CA ARG A 80 5.73 -8.53 -21.26
C ARG A 80 5.97 -7.61 -22.44
N ARG A 81 6.67 -6.50 -22.23
CA ARG A 81 7.17 -5.62 -23.30
C ARG A 81 8.61 -5.98 -23.63
N SER A 82 8.80 -6.56 -24.81
CA SER A 82 10.11 -6.85 -25.40
C SER A 82 10.43 -5.86 -26.50
N VAL A 83 11.73 -5.58 -26.70
CA VAL A 83 12.19 -4.60 -27.69
C VAL A 83 13.14 -5.26 -28.66
N HIS A 84 12.72 -5.39 -29.91
CA HIS A 84 13.56 -5.86 -30.99
C HIS A 84 14.17 -4.63 -31.70
N ALA A 85 15.35 -4.22 -31.25
CA ALA A 85 16.05 -3.06 -31.81
C ALA A 85 16.54 -3.36 -33.23
N VAL A 86 16.24 -2.45 -34.16
CA VAL A 86 16.72 -2.54 -35.56
C VAL A 86 17.97 -1.68 -35.76
N ARG A 87 18.23 -0.69 -34.88
CA ARG A 87 19.41 0.17 -34.94
C ARG A 87 19.93 0.58 -33.57
N ALA A 88 21.24 0.42 -33.33
CA ALA A 88 21.90 0.90 -32.11
C ALA A 88 21.86 2.44 -32.03
N GLY A 89 21.47 2.98 -30.87
CA GLY A 89 21.50 4.42 -30.57
C GLY A 89 20.21 5.22 -30.84
N ALA A 90 19.12 4.57 -31.24
CA ALA A 90 17.80 5.21 -31.33
C ALA A 90 17.09 5.31 -29.97
N ILE A 91 15.95 6.03 -29.92
CA ILE A 91 15.12 6.33 -28.73
C ILE A 91 15.17 5.18 -27.71
N PRO A 92 15.51 5.43 -26.43
CA PRO A 92 15.56 4.38 -25.43
C PRO A 92 14.14 3.80 -25.24
N VAL A 93 13.92 2.60 -25.77
CA VAL A 93 12.78 1.78 -25.41
C VAL A 93 13.31 0.67 -24.53
N THR A 94 12.78 0.59 -23.31
CA THR A 94 13.27 -0.35 -22.29
C THR A 94 12.36 -1.57 -22.26
N GLU A 95 12.94 -2.76 -22.17
CA GLU A 95 12.17 -3.97 -21.88
C GLU A 95 11.60 -3.88 -20.46
N TRP A 96 10.33 -4.26 -20.32
CA TRP A 96 9.61 -4.09 -19.06
C TRP A 96 8.39 -5.00 -19.04
N ASP A 97 8.08 -5.60 -17.89
CA ASP A 97 6.75 -6.17 -17.75
C ASP A 97 5.78 -5.07 -17.26
N GLU A 98 4.88 -4.68 -18.16
CA GLU A 98 3.74 -3.81 -17.95
C GLU A 98 2.60 -4.58 -17.23
N ALA A 99 1.52 -3.90 -16.85
CA ALA A 99 0.37 -4.51 -16.20
C ALA A 99 -0.96 -4.03 -16.78
N VAL A 100 -1.87 -4.98 -16.99
CA VAL A 100 -3.26 -4.73 -17.40
C VAL A 100 -4.20 -5.06 -16.25
N GLU A 101 -5.03 -4.10 -15.88
CA GLU A 101 -5.98 -4.22 -14.78
C GLU A 101 -7.19 -5.04 -15.19
N HIS A 102 -7.65 -5.91 -14.29
CA HIS A 102 -8.89 -6.64 -14.44
C HIS A 102 -9.75 -6.49 -13.18
N GLU A 103 -11.02 -6.17 -13.37
CA GLU A 103 -12.04 -6.20 -12.32
C GLU A 103 -13.25 -7.02 -12.82
N LEU A 104 -13.56 -8.10 -12.12
CA LEU A 104 -14.71 -8.96 -12.41
C LEU A 104 -15.63 -9.01 -11.21
N THR A 105 -16.92 -8.79 -11.44
CA THR A 105 -17.93 -8.72 -10.38
C THR A 105 -18.85 -9.93 -10.41
N TYR A 106 -19.05 -10.53 -9.24
CA TYR A 106 -19.88 -11.71 -9.03
C TYR A 106 -20.90 -11.46 -7.92
N LEU A 107 -22.02 -12.16 -7.98
CA LEU A 107 -23.01 -12.20 -6.91
C LEU A 107 -22.89 -13.53 -6.18
N LEU A 108 -22.94 -13.49 -4.85
CA LEU A 108 -23.05 -14.68 -4.04
C LEU A 108 -24.37 -15.39 -4.34
N ASP A 109 -24.27 -16.60 -4.89
CA ASP A 109 -25.37 -17.54 -5.04
C ASP A 109 -25.00 -18.84 -4.31
N ARG A 110 -25.69 -19.13 -3.20
CA ARG A 110 -25.45 -20.34 -2.40
C ARG A 110 -25.62 -21.64 -3.21
N ALA A 111 -26.45 -21.64 -4.26
CA ALA A 111 -26.66 -22.80 -5.12
C ALA A 111 -25.56 -22.94 -6.19
N ARG A 112 -24.83 -21.86 -6.49
CA ARG A 112 -23.79 -21.82 -7.52
C ARG A 112 -22.55 -21.12 -6.98
N PRO A 113 -21.83 -21.76 -6.04
CA PRO A 113 -20.74 -21.11 -5.33
C PRO A 113 -19.49 -20.90 -6.21
N ARG A 114 -19.38 -21.57 -7.36
CA ARG A 114 -18.17 -21.59 -8.19
C ARG A 114 -18.35 -20.75 -9.46
N HIS A 115 -17.40 -19.86 -9.71
CA HIS A 115 -17.32 -19.05 -10.93
C HIS A 115 -15.98 -19.25 -11.64
N ASP A 116 -16.04 -19.52 -12.94
CA ASP A 116 -14.86 -19.54 -13.80
C ASP A 116 -14.41 -18.10 -14.10
N VAL A 117 -13.11 -17.84 -13.94
CA VAL A 117 -12.45 -16.58 -14.30
C VAL A 117 -11.55 -16.88 -15.49
N ARG A 118 -11.83 -16.26 -16.65
CA ARG A 118 -11.03 -16.45 -17.87
C ARG A 118 -10.68 -15.09 -18.46
N ILE A 119 -9.39 -14.85 -18.60
CA ILE A 119 -8.86 -13.61 -19.18
C ILE A 119 -8.12 -13.95 -20.47
N PRO A 120 -8.45 -13.30 -21.60
CA PRO A 120 -7.74 -13.53 -22.84
C PRO A 120 -6.29 -13.05 -22.75
N GLY A 121 -5.40 -13.82 -23.38
CA GLY A 121 -4.06 -13.34 -23.72
C GLY A 121 -4.08 -12.46 -24.98
N GLY A 122 -2.91 -12.09 -25.46
CA GLY A 122 -2.80 -11.33 -26.71
C GLY A 122 -1.38 -10.90 -27.01
N VAL A 123 -1.16 -10.51 -28.27
CA VAL A 123 0.10 -9.94 -28.73
C VAL A 123 -0.17 -8.66 -29.50
N GLU A 124 0.46 -7.58 -29.08
CA GLU A 124 0.41 -6.27 -29.73
C GLU A 124 1.81 -5.91 -30.24
N ARG A 125 1.89 -5.35 -31.45
CA ARG A 125 3.15 -4.94 -32.08
C ARG A 125 3.08 -3.48 -32.47
N GLU A 126 4.12 -2.74 -32.10
CA GLU A 126 4.24 -1.31 -32.39
C GLU A 126 5.62 -1.06 -33.02
N THR A 127 5.62 -0.52 -34.25
CA THR A 127 6.86 -0.10 -34.92
C THR A 127 7.20 1.33 -34.51
N ARG A 128 8.42 1.54 -34.03
CA ARG A 128 8.94 2.87 -33.66
C ARG A 128 9.78 3.43 -34.79
N TYR A 129 9.59 4.73 -35.03
CA TYR A 129 10.27 5.49 -36.08
C TYR A 129 11.08 6.64 -35.49
N ASP A 130 12.24 6.92 -36.08
CA ASP A 130 13.04 8.13 -35.86
C ASP A 130 13.40 8.72 -37.22
N ASN A 131 13.03 9.98 -37.46
CA ASN A 131 13.21 10.68 -38.74
C ASN A 131 12.75 9.84 -39.97
N GLY A 132 11.64 9.12 -39.83
CA GLY A 132 11.07 8.27 -40.88
C GLY A 132 11.73 6.91 -41.07
N ALA A 133 12.81 6.59 -40.34
CA ALA A 133 13.44 5.27 -40.34
C ALA A 133 12.91 4.41 -39.18
N VAL A 134 12.71 3.12 -39.42
CA VAL A 134 12.36 2.16 -38.36
C VAL A 134 13.55 1.99 -37.43
N VAL A 135 13.31 2.12 -36.13
CA VAL A 135 14.35 2.03 -35.09
C VAL A 135 14.18 0.86 -34.13
N ALA A 136 12.94 0.46 -33.85
CA ALA A 136 12.62 -0.67 -33.00
C ALA A 136 11.24 -1.24 -33.32
N GLU A 137 11.05 -2.52 -33.06
CA GLU A 137 9.72 -3.12 -32.90
C GLU A 137 9.50 -3.42 -31.41
N VAL A 138 8.41 -2.91 -30.88
CA VAL A 138 7.97 -3.16 -29.50
C VAL A 138 6.88 -4.20 -29.55
N VAL A 139 7.09 -5.31 -28.85
CA VAL A 139 6.12 -6.41 -28.76
C VAL A 139 5.62 -6.48 -27.33
N ARG A 140 4.30 -6.47 -27.16
CA ARG A 140 3.61 -6.62 -25.88
C ARG A 140 2.84 -7.92 -25.89
N GLU A 141 3.18 -8.83 -24.99
CA GLU A 141 2.58 -10.15 -24.93
C GLU A 141 1.93 -10.40 -23.56
N ARG A 142 0.73 -10.97 -23.57
CA ARG A 142 -0.01 -11.41 -22.39
C ARG A 142 -0.38 -12.88 -22.57
N LEU A 143 -0.14 -13.70 -21.56
CA LEU A 143 -0.68 -15.06 -21.53
C LEU A 143 -2.16 -15.03 -21.12
N PRO A 144 -3.00 -15.94 -21.66
CA PRO A 144 -4.34 -16.13 -21.15
C PRO A 144 -4.29 -16.62 -19.70
N LEU A 145 -5.17 -16.11 -18.84
CA LEU A 145 -5.27 -16.53 -17.44
C LEU A 145 -6.54 -17.34 -17.21
N SER A 146 -6.42 -18.36 -16.38
CA SER A 146 -7.51 -19.23 -15.93
C SER A 146 -7.50 -19.32 -14.42
N ALA A 147 -8.62 -19.04 -13.77
CA ALA A 147 -8.77 -19.12 -12.33
C ALA A 147 -10.20 -19.50 -11.94
N THR A 148 -10.41 -19.83 -10.67
CA THR A 148 -11.73 -20.04 -10.07
C THR A 148 -11.93 -19.06 -8.93
N LEU A 149 -13.10 -18.41 -8.88
CA LEU A 149 -13.61 -17.75 -7.67
C LEU A 149 -14.69 -18.63 -7.04
N THR A 150 -14.52 -19.01 -5.78
CA THR A 150 -15.51 -19.75 -5.00
C THR A 150 -16.06 -18.89 -3.87
N LEU A 151 -17.37 -18.66 -3.86
CA LEU A 151 -18.10 -17.87 -2.88
C LEU A 151 -19.09 -18.77 -2.12
N THR A 152 -18.94 -18.86 -0.80
CA THR A 152 -19.87 -19.61 0.06
C THR A 152 -20.34 -18.76 1.22
N ALA A 153 -21.53 -19.08 1.74
CA ALA A 153 -22.11 -18.43 2.90
C ALA A 153 -22.77 -19.47 3.81
N GLU A 154 -22.32 -19.55 5.05
CA GLU A 154 -22.84 -20.43 6.08
C GLU A 154 -23.60 -19.60 7.13
N ASP A 155 -24.78 -20.04 7.54
CA ASP A 155 -25.52 -19.37 8.62
C ASP A 155 -24.86 -19.67 9.96
N LEU A 156 -24.66 -18.62 10.77
CA LEU A 156 -24.12 -18.74 12.12
C LEU A 156 -25.25 -18.85 13.14
N PRO A 157 -25.08 -19.67 14.19
CA PRO A 157 -26.05 -19.72 15.28
C PRO A 157 -26.02 -18.43 16.09
N GLY A 158 -27.16 -18.08 16.71
CA GLY A 158 -27.25 -16.96 17.64
C GLY A 158 -28.11 -15.80 17.17
N THR A 159 -28.05 -14.69 17.90
CA THR A 159 -28.75 -13.43 17.60
C THR A 159 -27.76 -12.28 17.79
N PRO A 160 -27.62 -11.34 16.82
CA PRO A 160 -28.40 -11.22 15.58
C PRO A 160 -28.15 -12.37 14.59
N ARG A 161 -29.03 -12.50 13.58
CA ARG A 161 -28.80 -13.42 12.47
C ARG A 161 -27.50 -13.00 11.76
N ALA A 162 -26.59 -13.95 11.60
CA ALA A 162 -25.31 -13.69 10.95
C ALA A 162 -24.92 -14.83 10.01
N VAL A 163 -24.01 -14.53 9.10
CA VAL A 163 -23.41 -15.50 8.18
C VAL A 163 -21.90 -15.39 8.20
N ARG A 164 -21.22 -16.52 8.03
CA ARG A 164 -19.81 -16.57 7.66
C ARG A 164 -19.70 -16.68 6.15
N LEU A 165 -19.10 -15.67 5.54
CA LEU A 165 -18.82 -15.62 4.10
C LEU A 165 -17.39 -16.08 3.87
N ARG A 166 -17.18 -16.93 2.87
CA ARG A 166 -15.86 -17.34 2.39
C ARG A 166 -15.75 -17.01 0.92
N ALA A 167 -14.70 -16.31 0.55
CA ALA A 167 -14.31 -16.07 -0.83
C ALA A 167 -12.91 -16.64 -1.06
N ARG A 168 -12.76 -17.54 -2.03
CA ARG A 168 -11.49 -18.18 -2.39
C ARG A 168 -11.20 -17.97 -3.86
N VAL A 169 -9.99 -17.54 -4.19
CA VAL A 169 -9.48 -17.42 -5.57
C VAL A 169 -8.39 -18.44 -5.74
N ASP A 170 -8.46 -19.26 -6.78
CA ASP A 170 -7.44 -20.23 -7.14
C ASP A 170 -6.99 -20.00 -8.59
N ASN A 171 -5.70 -19.76 -8.81
CA ASN A 171 -5.09 -19.74 -10.14
C ASN A 171 -4.99 -21.18 -10.67
N HIS A 172 -5.29 -21.34 -11.96
CA HIS A 172 -5.23 -22.59 -12.70
C HIS A 172 -4.46 -22.45 -14.01
N THR A 173 -3.82 -21.32 -14.23
CA THR A 173 -2.99 -21.07 -15.40
C THR A 173 -1.73 -21.92 -15.29
N ASP A 174 -1.45 -22.70 -16.32
CA ASP A 174 -0.18 -23.43 -16.46
C ASP A 174 0.91 -22.43 -16.86
N SER A 175 2.04 -22.42 -16.17
CA SER A 175 3.14 -21.54 -16.55
C SER A 175 3.73 -21.90 -17.92
N GLY A 176 3.62 -23.17 -18.34
CA GLY A 176 4.23 -23.68 -19.57
C GLY A 176 5.76 -23.59 -19.58
N THR A 177 6.37 -23.26 -18.44
CA THR A 177 7.81 -23.11 -18.25
C THR A 177 8.30 -24.13 -17.21
N PRO A 178 9.46 -24.79 -17.40
CA PRO A 178 10.07 -25.56 -16.33
C PRO A 178 10.23 -24.69 -15.09
N ALA A 179 10.17 -25.26 -13.88
CA ALA A 179 10.45 -24.55 -12.63
C ALA A 179 11.80 -23.82 -12.75
N GLY A 180 11.72 -22.52 -13.04
CA GLY A 180 12.82 -21.66 -13.43
C GLY A 180 12.81 -20.38 -12.60
N ALA A 181 13.23 -19.25 -13.17
CA ALA A 181 13.14 -17.99 -12.45
C ALA A 181 11.68 -17.59 -12.26
N ARG A 182 11.33 -17.10 -11.06
CA ARG A 182 10.00 -16.55 -10.73
C ARG A 182 9.46 -15.61 -11.82
N THR A 183 10.33 -14.75 -12.36
CA THR A 183 10.02 -13.80 -13.44
C THR A 183 9.43 -14.44 -14.69
N ASP A 184 9.79 -15.68 -15.00
CA ASP A 184 9.31 -16.39 -16.20
C ASP A 184 7.88 -16.91 -16.00
N ALA A 185 7.50 -17.23 -14.76
CA ALA A 185 6.16 -17.72 -14.40
C ALA A 185 5.15 -16.61 -14.10
N LEU A 186 5.61 -15.39 -13.79
CA LEU A 186 4.74 -14.23 -13.50
C LEU A 186 3.70 -13.90 -14.60
N PRO A 187 3.98 -14.04 -15.91
CA PRO A 187 2.98 -13.90 -16.98
C PRO A 187 1.73 -14.78 -16.83
N ALA A 188 1.84 -15.90 -16.11
CA ALA A 188 0.74 -16.82 -15.83
C ALA A 188 0.14 -16.63 -14.41
N ALA A 189 0.60 -15.64 -13.64
CA ALA A 189 0.09 -15.33 -12.31
C ALA A 189 -1.07 -14.32 -12.33
N LEU A 190 -1.90 -14.33 -11.28
CA LEU A 190 -2.78 -13.21 -10.96
C LEU A 190 -2.02 -12.32 -9.96
N VAL A 191 -1.55 -11.16 -10.40
CA VAL A 191 -0.72 -10.26 -9.59
C VAL A 191 -1.58 -9.30 -8.77
N ALA A 192 -1.19 -9.01 -7.53
CA ALA A 192 -1.90 -8.11 -6.62
C ALA A 192 -3.39 -8.47 -6.47
N ALA A 193 -3.71 -9.76 -6.45
CA ALA A 193 -5.07 -10.26 -6.36
C ALA A 193 -5.71 -9.89 -5.02
N HIS A 194 -6.88 -9.27 -5.06
CA HIS A 194 -7.64 -8.83 -3.88
C HIS A 194 -9.14 -8.81 -4.16
N LEU A 195 -9.93 -8.66 -3.09
CA LEU A 195 -11.40 -8.71 -3.16
C LEU A 195 -12.03 -7.48 -2.53
N ILE A 196 -13.07 -6.94 -3.18
CA ILE A 196 -13.99 -5.96 -2.59
C ILE A 196 -15.34 -6.64 -2.44
N LEU A 197 -15.82 -6.80 -1.21
CA LEU A 197 -17.13 -7.36 -0.92
C LEU A 197 -18.06 -6.22 -0.51
N ALA A 198 -19.26 -6.19 -1.07
CA ALA A 198 -20.32 -5.26 -0.71
C ALA A 198 -21.58 -6.02 -0.34
N ILE A 199 -22.26 -5.61 0.73
CA ILE A 199 -23.48 -6.25 1.22
C ILE A 199 -24.65 -5.25 1.23
N GLU A 200 -25.81 -5.69 0.75
CA GLU A 200 -27.08 -5.01 0.93
C GLU A 200 -27.99 -5.86 1.81
N GLY A 201 -28.76 -5.24 2.71
CA GLY A 201 -29.57 -5.98 3.69
C GLY A 201 -28.74 -6.61 4.81
N GLY A 202 -27.57 -6.06 5.11
CA GLY A 202 -26.70 -6.51 6.20
C GLY A 202 -25.54 -5.54 6.46
N ALA A 203 -24.68 -5.92 7.39
CA ALA A 203 -23.45 -5.22 7.72
C ALA A 203 -22.36 -6.25 8.02
N PHE A 204 -21.18 -6.05 7.45
CA PHE A 204 -19.99 -6.79 7.85
C PHE A 204 -19.60 -6.48 9.29
N VAL A 205 -18.89 -7.41 9.90
CA VAL A 205 -18.29 -7.27 11.22
C VAL A 205 -16.81 -6.96 11.07
N SER A 206 -16.28 -6.09 11.92
CA SER A 206 -14.83 -5.89 12.03
C SER A 206 -14.13 -7.21 12.32
N MET A 207 -13.08 -7.51 11.54
CA MET A 207 -12.23 -8.68 11.77
C MET A 207 -11.11 -8.39 12.76
N VAL A 208 -10.89 -7.12 13.11
CA VAL A 208 -9.83 -6.64 14.00
C VAL A 208 -10.38 -6.37 15.40
N ASP A 209 -11.54 -5.70 15.48
CA ASP A 209 -12.23 -5.35 16.74
C ASP A 209 -13.70 -5.79 16.68
N PRO A 210 -13.97 -7.10 16.73
CA PRO A 210 -15.33 -7.62 16.62
C PRO A 210 -16.16 -7.29 17.88
N PRO A 211 -17.47 -6.98 17.73
CA PRO A 211 -18.38 -6.89 18.86
C PRO A 211 -18.49 -8.25 19.57
N GLN A 212 -18.78 -8.21 20.87
CA GLN A 212 -18.77 -9.40 21.74
C GLN A 212 -19.59 -10.59 21.18
N TRP A 213 -20.74 -10.33 20.55
CA TRP A 213 -21.61 -11.37 19.99
C TRP A 213 -20.96 -12.14 18.82
N ALA A 214 -20.01 -11.52 18.11
CA ALA A 214 -19.35 -12.08 16.94
C ALA A 214 -17.92 -12.57 17.21
N ALA A 215 -17.37 -12.31 18.39
CA ALA A 215 -15.96 -12.56 18.71
C ALA A 215 -15.54 -14.02 18.44
N GLU A 216 -16.34 -15.00 18.87
CA GLU A 216 -16.06 -16.42 18.61
C GLU A 216 -16.15 -16.76 17.11
N ALA A 217 -17.16 -16.23 16.42
CA ALA A 217 -17.34 -16.47 15.00
C ALA A 217 -16.20 -15.88 14.17
N VAL A 218 -15.70 -14.69 14.54
CA VAL A 218 -14.54 -14.03 13.91
C VAL A 218 -13.25 -14.76 14.24
N ALA A 219 -13.03 -15.20 15.49
CA ALA A 219 -11.88 -16.00 15.87
C ALA A 219 -11.81 -17.35 15.12
N GLY A 220 -12.97 -17.91 14.74
CA GLY A 220 -13.07 -19.11 13.92
C GLY A 220 -12.91 -18.88 12.41
N CYS A 221 -12.74 -17.65 11.94
CA CYS A 221 -12.47 -17.35 10.53
C CYS A 221 -11.00 -17.56 10.20
N GLY A 222 -10.72 -18.13 9.01
CA GLY A 222 -9.36 -18.33 8.53
C GLY A 222 -9.13 -17.70 7.16
N SER A 223 -8.41 -16.58 7.11
CA SER A 223 -7.96 -15.97 5.84
C SER A 223 -6.52 -16.36 5.53
N SER A 224 -6.18 -16.49 4.25
CA SER A 224 -4.83 -16.84 3.77
C SER A 224 -4.49 -16.04 2.54
N GLY A 225 -3.38 -15.30 2.57
CA GLY A 225 -2.97 -14.40 1.48
C GLY A 225 -3.82 -13.13 1.33
N LEU A 226 -4.86 -12.96 2.16
CA LEU A 226 -5.72 -11.78 2.20
C LEU A 226 -6.05 -11.39 3.63
N TRP A 227 -6.16 -10.08 3.85
CA TRP A 227 -6.45 -9.43 5.11
C TRP A 227 -7.74 -8.61 4.97
N PRO A 228 -8.89 -9.15 5.43
CA PRO A 228 -10.18 -8.46 5.35
C PRO A 228 -10.31 -7.37 6.41
N VAL A 229 -10.66 -6.15 5.97
CA VAL A 229 -10.97 -5.00 6.81
C VAL A 229 -12.24 -4.29 6.33
N LEU A 230 -12.97 -3.69 7.26
CA LEU A 230 -14.08 -2.80 6.91
C LEU A 230 -13.55 -1.66 6.04
N ALA A 231 -14.29 -1.30 4.99
CA ALA A 231 -13.90 -0.27 4.05
C ALA A 231 -15.02 0.74 3.82
N GLY A 232 -14.64 1.92 3.34
CA GLY A 232 -15.50 3.09 3.27
C GLY A 232 -15.41 3.97 4.53
N PRO A 233 -16.19 5.06 4.59
CA PRO A 233 -16.11 6.02 5.69
C PRO A 233 -16.36 5.38 7.07
N PRO A 234 -15.74 5.90 8.15
CA PRO A 234 -16.01 5.45 9.51
C PRO A 234 -17.51 5.41 9.84
N GLY A 235 -17.94 4.35 10.52
CA GLY A 235 -19.34 4.12 10.88
C GLY A 235 -20.18 3.45 9.78
N ARG A 236 -19.60 3.16 8.62
CA ARG A 236 -20.18 2.27 7.60
C ARG A 236 -19.67 0.85 7.77
N ALA A 237 -20.46 -0.14 7.37
CA ALA A 237 -20.06 -1.54 7.43
C ALA A 237 -20.63 -2.35 6.27
N ASP A 238 -21.01 -1.67 5.18
CA ASP A 238 -21.59 -2.28 3.98
C ASP A 238 -20.54 -2.73 2.96
N VAL A 239 -19.25 -2.42 3.19
CA VAL A 239 -18.14 -2.78 2.31
C VAL A 239 -16.98 -3.35 3.13
N MET A 240 -16.33 -4.38 2.60
CA MET A 240 -15.16 -5.04 3.14
C MET A 240 -14.11 -5.15 2.04
N LEU A 241 -12.87 -4.73 2.33
CA LEU A 241 -11.71 -4.90 1.45
C LEU A 241 -10.85 -6.03 2.00
N ALA A 242 -10.65 -7.10 1.24
CA ALA A 242 -9.69 -8.14 1.56
C ALA A 242 -8.45 -7.94 0.68
N ALA A 243 -7.41 -7.31 1.25
CA ALA A 243 -6.18 -6.93 0.57
C ALA A 243 -5.02 -7.89 0.90
N PRO A 244 -4.01 -8.05 0.03
CA PRO A 244 -2.84 -8.88 0.31
C PRO A 244 -1.82 -8.23 1.26
N ILE A 245 -2.14 -7.07 1.81
CA ILE A 245 -1.35 -6.34 2.81
C ILE A 245 -2.20 -6.09 4.05
N ILE A 246 -1.53 -5.93 5.20
CA ILE A 246 -2.21 -5.66 6.47
C ILE A 246 -2.70 -4.21 6.46
N LEU A 247 -3.98 -4.04 6.75
CA LEU A 247 -4.65 -2.75 6.88
C LEU A 247 -5.43 -2.71 8.19
N TYR A 248 -5.82 -1.51 8.61
CA TYR A 248 -6.82 -1.30 9.65
C TYR A 248 -8.20 -1.12 9.02
N ASP A 249 -9.24 -1.23 9.84
CA ASP A 249 -10.59 -0.88 9.42
C ASP A 249 -10.66 0.61 9.04
N HIS A 250 -11.48 0.89 8.02
CA HIS A 250 -11.61 2.20 7.41
C HIS A 250 -10.27 2.76 6.93
N PRO A 251 -9.52 2.00 6.08
CA PRO A 251 -8.31 2.55 5.50
C PRO A 251 -8.68 3.74 4.60
N GLU A 252 -7.86 4.78 4.65
CA GLU A 252 -8.03 5.99 3.86
C GLU A 252 -6.72 6.30 3.12
N VAL A 253 -6.83 6.76 1.88
CA VAL A 253 -5.70 7.35 1.17
C VAL A 253 -5.54 8.77 1.69
N ALA A 254 -4.35 9.12 2.18
CA ALA A 254 -4.09 10.44 2.75
C ALA A 254 -4.41 11.55 1.71
N PRO A 255 -5.22 12.57 2.05
CA PRO A 255 -5.49 13.71 1.16
C PRO A 255 -4.23 14.45 0.69
N GLU A 256 -3.19 14.40 1.51
CA GLU A 256 -1.87 15.00 1.30
C GLU A 256 -0.95 14.13 0.41
N SER A 257 -1.40 12.96 -0.03
CA SER A 257 -0.73 12.15 -1.06
C SER A 257 -1.44 12.36 -2.41
N PRO A 258 -1.25 13.51 -3.10
CA PRO A 258 -1.91 13.77 -4.38
C PRO A 258 -1.35 12.89 -5.51
N ALA A 259 -0.45 11.95 -5.22
CA ALA A 259 0.21 11.13 -6.22
C ALA A 259 0.25 9.65 -5.85
N ASP A 260 -0.28 8.81 -6.74
CA ASP A 260 0.09 7.39 -6.79
C ASP A 260 1.60 7.26 -7.00
N LEU A 261 2.36 7.16 -5.91
CA LEU A 261 3.81 6.95 -5.91
C LEU A 261 4.19 5.46 -5.83
N TYR A 262 3.18 4.58 -5.72
CA TYR A 262 3.28 3.12 -5.71
C TYR A 262 4.12 2.54 -4.55
N ASP A 263 4.19 3.33 -3.45
CA ASP A 263 4.87 3.06 -2.18
C ASP A 263 4.02 3.67 -1.05
N ALA A 264 2.91 3.02 -0.71
CA ALA A 264 1.83 3.58 0.11
C ALA A 264 2.11 3.59 1.62
N THR A 265 3.32 3.25 2.06
CA THR A 265 3.66 3.10 3.49
C THR A 265 4.69 4.09 4.03
N GLU A 266 5.24 5.02 3.23
CA GLU A 266 6.15 6.05 3.77
C GLU A 266 6.28 7.34 2.91
N ILE A 267 5.87 8.47 3.51
CA ILE A 267 6.29 9.87 3.28
C ILE A 267 6.46 10.35 1.82
N ASP A 268 5.44 11.03 1.30
CA ASP A 268 5.41 11.62 -0.04
C ASP A 268 6.51 12.66 -0.29
N GLU A 269 6.85 13.50 0.69
CA GLU A 269 7.71 14.65 0.45
C GLU A 269 9.17 14.26 0.13
N ILE A 270 9.78 13.39 0.94
CA ILE A 270 11.16 12.96 0.72
C ILE A 270 11.29 12.16 -0.58
N LEU A 271 10.27 11.38 -0.93
CA LEU A 271 10.23 10.62 -2.16
C LEU A 271 10.12 11.55 -3.36
N LEU A 272 9.27 12.58 -3.29
CA LEU A 272 9.14 13.62 -4.30
C LEU A 272 10.43 14.43 -4.47
N LEU A 273 11.05 14.88 -3.37
CA LEU A 273 12.32 15.61 -3.42
C LEU A 273 13.45 14.77 -4.03
N ARG A 274 13.54 13.49 -3.66
CA ARG A 274 14.52 12.55 -4.24
C ARG A 274 14.25 12.30 -5.72
N THR A 275 12.98 12.22 -6.12
CA THR A 275 12.58 12.08 -7.53
C THR A 275 12.99 13.30 -8.35
N ARG A 276 12.85 14.51 -7.79
CA ARG A 276 13.32 15.76 -8.43
C ARG A 276 14.83 15.79 -8.60
N ALA A 277 15.56 15.24 -7.63
CA ALA A 277 17.02 15.20 -7.61
C ALA A 277 17.63 14.12 -8.53
N LEU A 278 16.83 13.26 -9.16
CA LEU A 278 17.32 12.34 -10.19
C LEU A 278 18.00 13.13 -11.32
N THR A 279 19.11 12.61 -11.83
CA THR A 279 19.81 13.23 -12.96
C THR A 279 18.98 13.16 -14.24
N ASP A 280 19.28 14.00 -15.23
CA ASP A 280 18.56 14.00 -16.51
C ASP A 280 18.60 12.64 -17.22
N ALA A 281 19.72 11.91 -17.10
CA ALA A 281 19.85 10.56 -17.65
C ALA A 281 18.89 9.58 -16.96
N GLU A 282 18.79 9.67 -15.64
CA GLU A 282 17.92 8.80 -14.84
C GLU A 282 16.44 9.13 -15.07
N LYS A 283 16.09 10.41 -15.17
CA LYS A 283 14.73 10.84 -15.51
C LYS A 283 14.32 10.38 -16.91
N ARG A 284 15.24 10.40 -17.89
CA ARG A 284 14.98 9.86 -19.24
C ARG A 284 14.72 8.36 -19.21
N GLU A 285 15.52 7.60 -18.47
CA GLU A 285 15.32 6.15 -18.33
C GLU A 285 14.01 5.81 -17.63
N ALA A 286 13.67 6.52 -16.56
CA ALA A 286 12.41 6.31 -15.83
C ALA A 286 11.19 6.61 -16.71
N ARG A 287 11.21 7.71 -17.48
CA ARG A 287 10.14 8.00 -18.47
C ARG A 287 10.04 6.94 -19.57
N ALA A 288 11.16 6.31 -19.95
CA ALA A 288 11.18 5.21 -20.91
C ALA A 288 10.74 3.86 -20.32
N THR A 289 10.70 3.74 -18.98
CA THR A 289 10.36 2.49 -18.28
C THR A 289 8.86 2.20 -18.35
N ASP A 290 7.99 3.16 -18.02
CA ASP A 290 6.55 2.95 -18.06
C ASP A 290 5.80 4.30 -18.13
N PRO A 291 4.65 4.40 -18.83
CA PRO A 291 3.82 5.60 -18.77
C PRO A 291 3.44 6.04 -17.35
N ARG A 292 3.23 5.09 -16.42
CA ARG A 292 2.95 5.40 -15.00
C ARG A 292 4.18 6.00 -14.31
N ALA A 293 5.38 5.48 -14.58
CA ALA A 293 6.63 6.06 -14.09
C ALA A 293 6.86 7.47 -14.64
N ALA A 294 6.57 7.70 -15.93
CA ALA A 294 6.64 9.02 -16.54
C ALA A 294 5.69 10.00 -15.84
N ALA A 295 4.44 9.60 -15.57
CA ALA A 295 3.46 10.42 -14.87
C ALA A 295 3.88 10.77 -13.42
N VAL A 296 4.56 9.87 -12.70
CA VAL A 296 5.16 10.17 -11.38
C VAL A 296 6.19 11.29 -11.51
N LEU A 297 7.11 11.18 -12.47
CA LEU A 297 8.16 12.17 -12.70
C LEU A 297 7.64 13.52 -13.15
N ASP A 298 6.67 13.54 -14.07
CA ASP A 298 6.09 14.76 -14.58
C ASP A 298 5.32 15.51 -13.48
N ARG A 299 4.61 14.78 -12.61
CA ARG A 299 3.99 15.35 -11.39
C ARG A 299 5.04 15.89 -10.44
N ALA A 300 6.08 15.12 -10.14
CA ALA A 300 7.16 15.56 -9.27
C ALA A 300 7.83 16.83 -9.81
N ASP A 301 8.10 16.92 -11.12
CA ASP A 301 8.69 18.11 -11.74
C ASP A 301 7.73 19.32 -11.72
N ALA A 302 6.41 19.11 -11.80
CA ALA A 302 5.39 20.18 -11.87
C ALA A 302 4.97 20.81 -10.52
N LEU A 303 5.34 20.23 -9.36
CA LEU A 303 4.92 20.73 -8.04
C LEU A 303 5.47 22.14 -7.72
N ASP A 304 4.59 23.11 -7.48
CA ASP A 304 5.01 24.45 -7.06
C ASP A 304 5.42 24.50 -5.57
N GLY A 305 6.14 25.56 -5.19
CA GLY A 305 6.61 25.76 -3.81
C GLY A 305 5.49 25.74 -2.75
N PRO A 306 4.33 26.40 -2.98
CA PRO A 306 3.20 26.32 -2.05
C PRO A 306 2.62 24.91 -1.89
N THR A 307 2.65 24.06 -2.92
CA THR A 307 2.19 22.66 -2.81
C THR A 307 3.20 21.80 -2.06
N LEU A 308 4.50 21.97 -2.31
CA LEU A 308 5.54 21.35 -1.48
C LEU A 308 5.40 21.74 0.00
N ALA A 309 5.09 23.01 0.28
CA ALA A 309 4.93 23.49 1.65
C ALA A 309 3.74 22.84 2.39
N ARG A 310 2.72 22.35 1.66
CA ARG A 310 1.59 21.59 2.23
C ARG A 310 1.91 20.11 2.44
N LEU A 311 2.92 19.59 1.74
CA LEU A 311 3.43 18.21 1.88
C LEU A 311 4.40 18.06 3.05
N HIS A 312 5.00 19.18 3.51
CA HIS A 312 5.55 19.24 4.86
C HIS A 312 4.42 18.91 5.82
N GLY A 313 4.48 17.73 6.44
CA GLY A 313 3.41 17.18 7.28
C GLY A 313 2.74 18.27 8.11
N THR A 314 1.43 18.41 7.96
CA THR A 314 0.60 19.38 8.67
C THR A 314 0.82 19.26 10.18
N LEU A 315 1.71 20.10 10.70
CA LEU A 315 1.69 20.51 12.09
C LEU A 315 0.36 21.25 12.27
N ARG A 316 -0.60 20.60 12.94
CA ARG A 316 -1.89 21.22 13.28
C ARG A 316 -1.62 22.44 14.16
N GLU A 317 -1.79 23.64 13.61
CA GLU A 317 -1.87 24.86 14.43
C GLU A 317 -3.20 24.86 15.20
N ALA A 318 -3.12 24.56 16.49
CA ALA A 318 -3.58 25.43 17.60
C ALA A 318 -3.96 24.61 18.86
N ALA A 319 -2.98 24.18 19.67
CA ALA A 319 -3.17 23.87 21.10
C ALA A 319 -1.82 23.75 21.85
N PRO A 320 -1.81 23.97 23.18
CA PRO A 320 -1.22 25.13 23.85
C PRO A 320 0.31 25.29 23.70
N LEU A 321 0.76 26.54 23.77
CA LEU A 321 2.17 26.99 23.78
C LEU A 321 3.04 26.45 24.95
N ALA A 322 2.53 25.52 25.77
CA ALA A 322 3.24 25.00 26.93
C ALA A 322 2.60 23.73 27.53
N VAL A 323 3.41 22.93 28.23
CA VAL A 323 3.01 21.79 29.07
C VAL A 323 3.51 21.97 30.50
N THR A 324 2.89 21.29 31.46
CA THR A 324 3.36 21.29 32.86
C THR A 324 4.26 20.09 33.11
N VAL A 325 5.50 20.34 33.49
CA VAL A 325 6.50 19.33 33.91
C VAL A 325 6.87 19.65 35.35
N ASP A 326 6.69 18.70 36.28
CA ASP A 326 6.97 18.87 37.71
C ASP A 326 6.39 20.16 38.32
N GLY A 327 5.17 20.51 37.92
CA GLY A 327 4.46 21.71 38.38
C GLY A 327 4.96 23.03 37.77
N ARG A 328 5.93 23.00 36.84
CA ARG A 328 6.42 24.17 36.11
C ARG A 328 5.91 24.17 34.67
N ARG A 329 5.57 25.36 34.18
CA ARG A 329 5.17 25.56 32.78
C ARG A 329 6.41 25.55 31.89
N VAL A 330 6.50 24.58 30.99
CA VAL A 330 7.57 24.42 29.99
C VAL A 330 7.00 24.75 28.62
N ALA A 331 7.66 25.64 27.89
CA ALA A 331 7.25 26.16 26.59
C ALA A 331 8.45 26.23 25.64
N ARG A 332 8.21 26.54 24.36
CA ARG A 332 9.28 26.85 23.41
C ARG A 332 10.25 27.89 23.99
N GLY A 333 11.55 27.62 23.87
CA GLY A 333 12.64 28.40 24.43
C GLY A 333 13.04 28.03 25.86
N ALA A 334 12.30 27.14 26.55
CA ALA A 334 12.68 26.64 27.85
C ALA A 334 13.85 25.64 27.75
N THR A 335 14.66 25.56 28.81
CA THR A 335 15.72 24.57 28.93
C THR A 335 15.27 23.45 29.85
N VAL A 336 15.54 22.20 29.46
CA VAL A 336 15.17 21.00 30.20
C VAL A 336 16.35 20.04 30.31
N VAL A 337 16.35 19.19 31.32
CA VAL A 337 17.28 18.07 31.50
C VAL A 337 16.57 16.79 31.13
N LEU A 338 17.17 15.99 30.25
CA LEU A 338 16.56 14.76 29.73
C LEU A 338 16.71 13.61 30.74
N ARG A 339 15.61 12.90 31.00
CA ARG A 339 15.48 11.71 31.87
C ARG A 339 14.75 10.58 31.13
N PRO A 340 15.20 10.16 29.93
CA PRO A 340 14.53 9.08 29.22
C PRO A 340 14.69 7.74 29.94
N GLY A 341 13.77 6.81 29.66
CA GLY A 341 13.78 5.45 30.24
C GLY A 341 12.72 5.18 31.30
N THR A 342 11.77 6.10 31.51
CA THR A 342 10.53 5.81 32.25
C THR A 342 9.55 4.97 31.42
N ARG A 343 9.70 4.96 30.08
CA ARG A 343 9.02 4.06 29.12
C ARG A 343 10.03 3.19 28.34
N ARG A 344 9.56 2.34 27.41
CA ARG A 344 10.42 1.51 26.54
C ARG A 344 11.50 2.39 25.91
N ALA A 345 12.76 2.17 26.27
CA ALA A 345 13.90 2.96 25.82
C ALA A 345 14.49 2.40 24.53
N ASP A 346 14.84 3.28 23.58
CA ASP A 346 15.80 2.94 22.53
C ASP A 346 17.20 2.82 23.16
N ALA A 347 18.06 1.98 22.61
CA ALA A 347 19.46 1.90 23.03
C ALA A 347 20.19 3.27 22.93
N GLN A 348 19.68 4.21 22.14
CA GLN A 348 20.23 5.58 22.05
C GLN A 348 19.89 6.46 23.27
N ASP A 349 18.78 6.20 23.96
CA ASP A 349 18.31 7.04 25.08
C ASP A 349 19.29 7.08 26.24
N MET A 350 20.07 6.01 26.45
CA MET A 350 21.07 5.94 27.51
C MET A 350 22.15 7.03 27.40
N PHE A 351 22.43 7.51 26.20
CA PHE A 351 23.43 8.56 25.95
C PHE A 351 22.86 9.98 26.15
N LEU A 352 21.55 10.10 26.35
CA LEU A 352 20.85 11.38 26.50
C LEU A 352 20.52 11.69 27.96
N VAL A 353 20.57 10.70 28.86
CA VAL A 353 20.31 10.86 30.29
C VAL A 353 21.19 11.97 30.90
N GLY A 354 20.54 12.96 31.51
CA GLY A 354 21.19 14.08 32.19
C GLY A 354 21.71 15.18 31.26
N ARG A 355 21.54 15.06 29.94
CA ARG A 355 21.91 16.12 28.99
C ARG A 355 20.89 17.25 29.01
N THR A 356 21.36 18.46 28.71
CA THR A 356 20.56 19.67 28.69
C THR A 356 20.10 19.98 27.27
N ALA A 357 18.81 20.20 27.10
CA ALA A 357 18.18 20.45 25.81
C ALA A 357 17.33 21.73 25.81
N LEU A 358 17.27 22.40 24.67
CA LEU A 358 16.37 23.52 24.41
C LEU A 358 15.07 23.00 23.81
N VAL A 359 13.94 23.40 24.38
CA VAL A 359 12.62 23.10 23.84
C VAL A 359 12.38 23.97 22.61
N GLU A 360 12.35 23.34 21.45
CA GLU A 360 12.11 23.99 20.16
C GLU A 360 10.62 24.09 19.86
N ASP A 361 9.81 23.13 20.34
CA ASP A 361 8.35 23.17 20.23
C ASP A 361 7.64 22.23 21.23
N VAL A 362 6.32 22.40 21.36
CA VAL A 362 5.43 21.51 22.13
C VAL A 362 4.37 20.96 21.18
N LEU A 363 4.36 19.64 20.99
CA LEU A 363 3.53 18.95 20.01
C LEU A 363 2.57 17.96 20.69
N PHE A 364 1.55 17.52 19.96
CA PHE A 364 0.58 16.52 20.42
C PHE A 364 0.49 15.39 19.40
N ASP A 365 0.39 14.15 19.88
CA ASP A 365 0.13 12.99 19.01
C ASP A 365 -1.36 12.88 18.62
N VAL A 366 -1.71 11.80 17.92
CA VAL A 366 -3.09 11.52 17.47
C VAL A 366 -4.06 11.24 18.62
N ASP A 367 -3.55 10.94 19.82
CA ASP A 367 -4.30 10.67 21.05
C ASP A 367 -4.32 11.91 21.98
N ASP A 368 -3.97 13.10 21.48
CA ASP A 368 -3.82 14.35 22.23
C ASP A 368 -2.79 14.27 23.40
N ARG A 369 -1.77 13.40 23.29
CA ARG A 369 -0.69 13.32 24.29
C ARG A 369 0.43 14.29 23.94
N PRO A 370 0.89 15.11 24.91
CA PRO A 370 1.94 16.09 24.68
C PRO A 370 3.34 15.45 24.54
N TYR A 371 4.16 16.05 23.68
CA TYR A 371 5.58 15.77 23.51
C TYR A 371 6.37 17.08 23.39
N LEU A 372 7.57 17.10 23.97
CA LEU A 372 8.53 18.19 23.84
C LEU A 372 9.50 17.87 22.70
N ALA A 373 9.52 18.72 21.68
CA ALA A 373 10.52 18.68 20.62
C ALA A 373 11.76 19.47 21.08
N VAL A 374 12.92 18.82 21.17
CA VAL A 374 14.13 19.42 21.75
C VAL A 374 15.37 19.27 20.87
N THR A 375 16.32 20.19 21.05
CA THR A 375 17.71 20.07 20.55
C THR A 375 18.69 20.10 21.72
N LEU A 376 19.76 19.32 21.63
CA LEU A 376 20.79 19.30 22.68
C LEU A 376 21.62 20.58 22.61
N THR A 377 21.79 21.23 23.76
CA THR A 377 22.49 22.53 23.84
C THR A 377 23.97 22.46 23.50
N ASP A 378 24.58 21.28 23.65
CA ASP A 378 25.99 20.98 23.42
C ASP A 378 26.22 20.16 22.15
N ASP A 379 25.20 19.94 21.32
CA ASP A 379 25.37 19.28 20.02
C ASP A 379 25.85 20.28 18.95
N PRO A 380 27.07 20.10 18.39
CA PRO A 380 27.58 20.99 17.34
C PRO A 380 26.74 20.96 16.04
N GLY A 381 25.86 19.97 15.86
CA GLY A 381 24.90 19.88 14.77
C GLY A 381 23.54 20.52 15.03
N ALA A 382 23.29 21.08 16.22
CA ALA A 382 21.96 21.54 16.64
C ALA A 382 21.35 22.60 15.70
N ASP A 383 22.15 23.52 15.18
CA ASP A 383 21.67 24.57 14.26
C ASP A 383 21.22 24.00 12.91
N VAL A 384 21.92 22.97 12.42
CA VAL A 384 21.55 22.25 11.18
C VAL A 384 20.27 21.46 11.40
N MET A 385 20.14 20.78 12.53
CA MET A 385 18.92 20.03 12.88
C MET A 385 17.71 20.97 13.01
N ARG A 386 17.87 22.12 13.66
CA ARG A 386 16.84 23.17 13.76
C ARG A 386 16.45 23.72 12.39
N GLY A 387 17.42 24.00 11.52
CA GLY A 387 17.18 24.47 10.15
C GLY A 387 16.40 23.47 9.27
N HIS A 388 16.46 22.18 9.59
CA HIS A 388 15.72 21.11 8.91
C HIS A 388 14.48 20.62 9.67
N GLY A 389 14.11 21.24 10.80
CA GLY A 389 12.96 20.83 11.61
C GLY A 389 13.10 19.43 12.23
N ARG A 390 14.33 18.97 12.49
CA ARG A 390 14.61 17.67 13.12
C ARG A 390 14.86 17.85 14.61
N PHE A 391 14.05 17.19 15.43
CA PHE A 391 14.11 17.27 16.88
C PHE A 391 14.15 15.89 17.52
N LEU A 392 14.63 15.83 18.76
CA LEU A 392 14.40 14.69 19.65
C LEU A 392 13.08 14.91 20.38
N TYR A 393 12.30 13.85 20.59
CA TYR A 393 10.97 13.95 21.18
C TYR A 393 10.92 13.23 22.51
N PHE A 394 10.48 13.92 23.55
CA PHE A 394 10.34 13.36 24.90
C PHE A 394 8.96 13.67 25.46
N ALA A 395 8.39 12.70 26.17
CA ALA A 395 7.18 12.97 26.93
C ALA A 395 7.49 13.88 28.14
N PRO A 396 6.50 14.58 28.70
CA PRO A 396 6.69 15.45 29.86
C PRO A 396 7.32 14.76 31.08
N ASP A 397 7.08 13.47 31.29
CA ASP A 397 7.64 12.68 32.39
C ASP A 397 9.04 12.13 32.12
N GLU A 398 9.61 12.40 30.94
CA GLU A 398 10.97 12.04 30.54
C GLU A 398 11.92 13.24 30.56
N VAL A 399 11.49 14.36 31.13
CA VAL A 399 12.29 15.57 31.27
C VAL A 399 12.08 16.22 32.64
N GLU A 400 13.08 16.99 33.07
CA GLU A 400 13.01 17.86 34.24
C GLU A 400 13.24 19.31 33.79
N PRO A 401 12.53 20.31 34.31
CA PRO A 401 12.86 21.71 34.04
C PRO A 401 14.25 22.03 34.60
N ALA A 402 15.14 22.58 33.76
CA ALA A 402 16.52 22.91 34.14
C ALA A 402 16.62 24.05 35.16
#